data_AF-H1VKR1-F1
#
_entry.id   AF-H1VKR1-F1
#
_cell.length_a   1.000
_cell.length_b   1.000
_cell.length_c   1.000
_cell.angle_alpha   90.00
_cell.angle_beta   90.00
_cell.angle_gamma   90.00
#
_symmetry.space_group_name_H-M   'P 1'
#
loop_
_entity.id
_entity.type
_entity.pdbx_description
1 polymer ?
#
loop_
_entity_poly.entity_id
_entity_poly.type
_entity_poly.pdbx_seq_one_letter_code
_entity_poly.pdbx_strand_id
1 'polypeptide(L)'
;MVSFTVPHEGPGALADVLDCFRRYKLDLTSINSRPSLTAPFNYVFFVEFQGHRSQDPDGRVKGALEGVARVAENWRWLGSWEDQRSYVDSR
;
A
#
# COMPACT_ATOMS: atom_id res chain seq x y z
N MET A 1 -2.26 -1.81 -6.28
CA MET A 1 -1.01 -2.12 -5.55
C MET A 1 -0.07 -0.94 -5.54
N VAL A 2 0.64 -0.82 -4.43
CA VAL A 2 1.67 0.18 -4.17
C VAL A 2 2.89 -0.52 -3.57
N SER A 3 4.08 0.02 -3.82
CA SER A 3 5.26 -0.33 -3.02
C SER A 3 5.82 0.87 -2.28
N PHE A 4 6.45 0.65 -1.14
CA PHE A 4 7.08 1.71 -0.36
C PHE A 4 8.26 1.20 0.49
N THR A 5 9.16 2.12 0.83
CA THR A 5 10.17 1.92 1.88
C THR A 5 9.79 2.76 3.09
N VAL A 6 10.18 2.30 4.27
CA VAL A 6 9.97 2.99 5.54
C VAL A 6 11.32 3.34 6.16
N PRO A 7 11.43 4.47 6.89
CA PRO A 7 12.63 4.79 7.63
C PRO A 7 13.04 3.64 8.57
N HIS A 8 14.31 3.25 8.52
CA HIS A 8 14.82 2.13 9.33
C HIS A 8 14.93 2.46 10.83
N GLU A 9 15.11 3.73 11.18
CA GLU A 9 15.43 4.17 12.55
C GLU A 9 14.20 4.50 13.41
N GLY A 10 12.99 4.40 12.85
CA GLY A 10 11.74 4.72 13.54
C GLY A 10 10.89 3.49 13.86
N PRO A 11 10.77 3.04 15.12
CA PRO A 11 9.80 2.00 15.47
C PRO A 11 8.39 2.49 15.12
N GLY A 12 7.61 1.64 14.43
CA GLY A 12 6.24 1.98 14.03
C GLY A 12 6.09 2.59 12.63
N ALA A 13 7.17 2.85 11.90
CA ALA A 13 7.09 3.46 10.57
C ALA A 13 6.22 2.66 9.57
N LEU A 14 6.22 1.32 9.65
CA LEU A 14 5.28 0.50 8.88
C LEU A 14 3.83 0.72 9.33
N ALA A 15 3.58 0.81 10.63
CA ALA A 15 2.24 1.04 11.16
C ALA A 15 1.68 2.39 10.71
N ASP A 16 2.51 3.44 10.64
CA ASP A 16 2.10 4.75 10.14
C ASP A 16 1.63 4.70 8.68
N VAL A 17 2.33 3.94 7.84
CA VAL A 17 1.90 3.72 6.44
C VAL A 17 0.60 2.92 6.39
N LEU A 18 0.46 1.87 7.19
CA LEU A 18 -0.77 1.05 7.23
C LEU A 18 -1.97 1.83 7.76
N ASP A 19 -1.75 2.74 8.70
CA ASP A 19 -2.79 3.60 9.25
C ASP A 19 -3.38 4.54 8.18
N CYS A 20 -2.60 4.90 7.15
CA CYS A 20 -3.13 5.65 6.01
C CYS A 20 -4.27 4.88 5.33
N PHE A 21 -4.11 3.59 5.03
CA PHE A 21 -5.16 2.78 4.42
C PHE A 21 -6.36 2.60 5.36
N ARG A 22 -6.09 2.43 6.67
CA ARG A 22 -7.12 2.31 7.70
C ARG A 22 -8.00 3.56 7.77
N ARG A 23 -7.42 4.77 7.78
CA ARG A 23 -8.16 6.05 7.86
C ARG A 23 -9.14 6.24 6.71
N TYR A 24 -8.77 5.75 5.52
CA TYR A 24 -9.62 5.81 4.33
C TYR A 24 -10.48 4.56 4.11
N LYS A 25 -10.52 3.65 5.10
CA LYS A 25 -11.32 2.41 5.08
C LYS A 25 -11.03 1.56 3.82
N LEU A 26 -9.76 1.43 3.47
CA LEU A 26 -9.31 0.57 2.38
C LEU A 26 -8.82 -0.76 2.95
N ASP A 27 -9.45 -1.85 2.53
CA ASP A 27 -9.08 -3.19 2.98
C ASP A 27 -7.82 -3.67 2.28
N LEU A 28 -6.85 -4.14 3.07
CA LEU A 28 -5.62 -4.72 2.55
C LEU A 28 -5.84 -6.19 2.22
N THR A 29 -5.47 -6.60 1.01
CA THR A 29 -5.61 -7.99 0.55
C THR A 29 -4.29 -8.76 0.62
N SER A 30 -3.16 -8.05 0.64
CA SER A 30 -1.84 -8.64 0.79
C SER A 30 -0.82 -7.61 1.25
N ILE A 31 0.12 -8.05 2.09
CA ILE A 31 1.34 -7.30 2.42
C ILE A 31 2.54 -8.24 2.35
N ASN A 32 3.54 -7.87 1.56
CA ASN A 32 4.77 -8.65 1.40
C ASN A 32 5.97 -7.73 1.58
N SER A 33 6.98 -8.19 2.32
CA SER A 33 8.25 -7.48 2.48
C SER A 33 9.36 -8.20 1.71
N ARG A 34 10.27 -7.41 1.13
CA ARG A 34 11.49 -7.92 0.49
C ARG A 34 12.68 -7.09 0.96
N PRO A 35 13.84 -7.71 1.22
CA PRO A 35 15.04 -6.95 1.54
C PRO A 35 15.38 -6.02 0.37
N SER A 36 15.65 -4.76 0.70
CA SER A 36 16.16 -3.78 -0.24
C SER A 36 17.61 -4.13 -0.59
N LEU A 37 17.96 -4.06 -1.87
CA LEU A 37 19.34 -4.22 -2.32
C LEU A 37 20.17 -2.93 -2.14
N THR A 38 19.57 -1.87 -1.59
CA THR A 38 20.20 -0.56 -1.46
C THR A 38 21.04 -0.42 -0.19
N ALA A 39 20.61 -1.05 0.91
CA ALA A 39 21.33 -1.01 2.19
C ALA A 39 20.90 -2.18 3.10
N PRO A 40 21.78 -2.64 4.01
CA PRO A 40 21.43 -3.66 5.01
C PRO A 40 20.17 -3.29 5.80
N PHE A 41 19.34 -4.28 6.10
CA PHE A 41 18.13 -4.17 6.92
C PHE A 41 17.06 -3.18 6.43
N ASN A 42 17.18 -2.68 5.21
CA ASN A 42 16.14 -1.91 4.56
C ASN A 42 15.16 -2.86 3.87
N TYR A 43 13.87 -2.52 3.88
CA TYR A 43 12.82 -3.33 3.28
C TYR A 43 11.98 -2.51 2.31
N VAL A 44 11.63 -3.14 1.19
CA VAL A 44 10.57 -2.68 0.31
C VAL A 44 9.32 -3.49 0.63
N PHE A 45 8.24 -2.80 0.95
CA PHE A 45 6.92 -3.39 1.17
C PHE A 45 6.10 -3.28 -0.10
N PHE A 46 5.35 -4.34 -0.41
CA PHE A 46 4.38 -4.41 -1.49
C PHE A 46 3.01 -4.62 -0.84
N VAL A 47 2.09 -3.71 -1.10
CA VAL A 47 0.75 -3.75 -0.52
C VAL A 47 -0.29 -3.76 -1.63
N GLU A 48 -1.13 -4.78 -1.57
CA GLU A 48 -2.37 -4.89 -2.33
C GLU A 48 -3.54 -4.49 -1.43
N PHE A 49 -4.48 -3.74 -2.00
CA PHE A 49 -5.65 -3.25 -1.29
C PHE A 49 -6.81 -3.09 -2.25
N GLN A 50 -8.03 -3.14 -1.72
CA GLN A 50 -9.25 -2.94 -2.48
C GLN A 50 -9.45 -1.45 -2.77
N GLY A 51 -9.53 -1.11 -4.04
CA GLY A 51 -9.71 0.27 -4.50
C GLY A 51 -9.07 0.47 -5.87
N HIS A 52 -9.72 1.29 -6.69
CA HIS A 52 -9.27 1.54 -8.05
C HIS A 52 -8.96 3.02 -8.25
N ARG A 53 -7.72 3.36 -8.59
CA ARG A 53 -7.28 4.77 -8.67
C ARG A 53 -8.10 5.61 -9.66
N SER A 54 -8.51 5.02 -10.79
CA SER A 54 -9.35 5.70 -11.79
C SER A 54 -10.85 5.70 -11.47
N GLN A 55 -11.29 4.89 -10.51
CA GLN A 55 -12.70 4.75 -10.12
C GLN A 55 -12.82 5.05 -8.62
N ASP A 56 -12.47 6.27 -8.24
CA ASP A 56 -12.40 6.73 -6.84
C ASP A 56 -13.23 8.01 -6.63
N PRO A 57 -14.59 7.92 -6.71
CA PRO A 57 -15.45 9.10 -6.59
C PRO A 57 -15.36 9.78 -5.21
N ASP A 58 -15.08 8.99 -4.18
CA ASP A 58 -14.95 9.46 -2.79
C ASP A 58 -13.52 9.90 -2.44
N GLY A 59 -12.56 9.77 -3.36
CA GLY A 59 -11.16 10.17 -3.16
C GLY A 59 -10.42 9.36 -2.08
N ARG A 60 -10.90 8.17 -1.73
CA ARG A 60 -10.32 7.34 -0.64
C ARG A 60 -8.94 6.83 -1.02
N VAL A 61 -8.80 6.32 -2.26
CA VAL A 61 -7.52 5.82 -2.78
C VAL A 61 -6.55 6.98 -2.90
N LYS A 62 -7.00 8.11 -3.47
CA LYS A 62 -6.17 9.31 -3.60
C LYS A 62 -5.66 9.79 -2.23
N GLY A 63 -6.55 9.94 -1.25
CA GLY A 63 -6.19 10.42 0.08
C GLY A 63 -5.26 9.47 0.82
N ALA A 64 -5.46 8.15 0.68
CA ALA A 64 -4.57 7.16 1.28
C ALA A 64 -3.16 7.28 0.69
N LEU A 65 -3.03 7.36 -0.64
CA LEU A 65 -1.74 7.51 -1.32
C LEU A 65 -1.04 8.82 -0.96
N GLU A 66 -1.78 9.92 -0.79
CA GLU A 66 -1.22 11.18 -0.28
C GLU A 66 -0.71 11.04 1.16
N GLY A 67 -1.39 10.27 2.01
CA GLY A 67 -0.91 9.91 3.34
C GLY A 67 0.39 9.12 3.30
N VAL A 68 0.42 8.04 2.49
CA VAL A 68 1.63 7.23 2.26
C VAL A 68 2.79 8.09 1.80
N ALA A 69 2.55 9.03 0.86
CA ALA A 69 3.58 9.93 0.35
C ALA A 69 4.22 10.84 1.41
N ARG A 70 3.54 11.09 2.53
CA ARG A 70 4.06 11.94 3.63
C ARG A 70 4.88 11.16 4.64
N VAL A 71 4.59 9.88 4.83
CA VAL A 71 5.18 9.05 5.91
C VAL A 71 6.18 8.02 5.40
N ALA A 72 6.03 7.56 4.15
CA ALA A 72 6.98 6.67 3.52
C ALA A 72 8.23 7.45 3.09
N GLU A 73 9.39 6.80 3.18
CA GLU A 73 10.65 7.37 2.69
C GLU A 73 10.67 7.41 1.16
N ASN A 74 10.20 6.33 0.52
CA ASN A 74 9.94 6.26 -0.92
C ASN A 74 8.65 5.48 -1.15
N TRP A 75 7.93 5.78 -2.23
CA TRP A 75 6.79 4.98 -2.64
C TRP A 75 6.59 5.01 -4.17
N ARG A 76 5.93 3.99 -4.70
CA ARG A 76 5.58 3.87 -6.11
C ARG A 76 4.20 3.26 -6.28
N TRP A 77 3.42 3.88 -7.15
CA TRP A 77 2.19 3.28 -7.66
C TRP A 77 2.53 2.18 -8.67
N LEU A 78 2.07 0.95 -8.43
CA LEU A 78 2.36 -0.18 -9.31
C LEU A 78 1.19 -0.55 -10.22
N GLY A 79 -0.03 -0.07 -9.93
CA GLY A 79 -1.19 -0.25 -10.79
C GLY A 79 -2.48 -0.60 -10.04
N SER A 80 -3.60 -0.51 -10.75
CA SER A 80 -4.89 -1.09 -10.38
C SER A 80 -5.28 -2.10 -11.46
N TRP A 81 -5.92 -3.19 -11.06
CA TRP A 81 -6.41 -4.23 -11.96
C TRP A 81 -7.72 -4.78 -11.40
N GLU A 82 -8.48 -5.48 -12.24
CA GLU A 82 -9.70 -6.14 -11.84
C GLU A 82 -9.39 -7.34 -10.95
N ASP A 83 -10.16 -7.49 -9.87
CA ASP A 83 -10.04 -8.66 -9.01
C ASP A 83 -10.61 -9.89 -9.71
N GLN A 84 -9.73 -10.83 -10.04
CA GLN A 84 -10.11 -12.11 -10.66
C GLN A 84 -10.51 -13.17 -9.63
N ARG A 85 -10.33 -12.93 -8.31
CA ARG A 85 -10.68 -13.88 -7.25
C ARG A 85 -12.19 -13.98 -7.05
N SER A 86 -12.92 -12.90 -7.31
CA SER A 86 -14.39 -12.85 -7.23
C SER A 86 -15.11 -13.73 -8.25
N TYR A 87 -14.44 -14.12 -9.34
CA TYR A 87 -15.01 -14.99 -10.37
C TYR A 87 -15.13 -16.46 -9.94
N VAL A 88 -14.31 -16.89 -8.98
CA VAL A 88 -14.24 -18.30 -8.54
C VAL A 88 -15.29 -18.59 -7.45
N ASP A 89 -15.65 -17.60 -6.63
CA ASP A 89 -16.58 -17.76 -5.49
C ASP A 89 -18.06 -17.67 -5.89
N SER A 90 -18.34 -17.38 -7.17
CA SER A 90 -19.70 -17.32 -7.75
C SER A 90 -20.12 -18.59 -8.51
N ARG A 91 -19.45 -19.72 -8.27
CA ARG A 91 -19.79 -21.06 -8.80
C ARG A 91 -19.88 -22.08 -7.69
#